data_AF-A0A1I8J761-F1
#
_entry.id   AF-A0A1I8J761-F1
#
_cell.length_a   1.000
_cell.length_b   1.000
_cell.length_c   1.000
_cell.angle_alpha   90.00
_cell.angle_beta   90.00
_cell.angle_gamma   90.00
#
_symmetry.space_group_name_H-M   'P 1'
#
loop_
_entity.id
_entity.type
_entity.pdbx_description
1 polymer ?
#
loop_
_entity_poly.entity_id
_entity_poly.type
_entity_poly.pdbx_seq_one_letter_code
_entity_poly.pdbx_strand_id
1 'polypeptide(L)'
;MNKQKIETYRETMDAAKEVLGQMAGLEIFQRYATGKSNGCLITVPDFHQNFATNSQGLRQNLAETLNQLRSIATVDSNLLDLMLITRRLFKDILASKIYTLPLRTDQLELRQPLSQPMTDYFISTSHNTYLMEDQLKGRSDCLAYEIALKKNCRCVELDIHNGPNGDPIITHGGTMTSRIRFEDVIKTIKRFAFVASEYPLILSFENHCSLEQQDKMAQILTKHLKGTKQNIIET
;
A
#
# COMPACT_ATOMS: atom_id res chain seq x y z
N MET A 1 -3.53 13.34 -10.08
CA MET A 1 -2.60 12.43 -10.75
C MET A 1 -2.60 12.79 -12.24
N ASN A 2 -1.44 13.07 -12.84
CA ASN A 2 -1.35 13.71 -14.15
C ASN A 2 -1.82 12.74 -15.28
N LYS A 3 -2.73 13.19 -16.17
CA LYS A 3 -3.31 12.34 -17.25
C LYS A 3 -2.22 11.66 -18.09
N GLN A 4 -1.11 12.35 -18.31
CA GLN A 4 0.01 11.84 -19.09
C GLN A 4 0.74 10.67 -18.42
N LYS A 5 0.81 10.62 -17.08
CA LYS A 5 1.37 9.45 -16.37
C LYS A 5 0.45 8.23 -16.41
N ILE A 6 -0.86 8.44 -16.53
CA ILE A 6 -1.85 7.35 -16.66
C ILE A 6 -1.76 6.73 -18.06
N GLU A 7 -1.61 7.57 -19.09
CA GLU A 7 -1.44 7.12 -20.48
C GLU A 7 -0.15 6.29 -20.63
N THR A 8 0.99 6.81 -20.15
CA THR A 8 2.27 6.10 -20.20
C THR A 8 2.24 4.79 -19.41
N TYR A 9 1.53 4.73 -18.28
CA TYR A 9 1.38 3.48 -17.52
C TYR A 9 0.54 2.45 -18.28
N ARG A 10 -0.54 2.87 -18.96
CA ARG A 10 -1.33 1.97 -19.82
C ARG A 10 -0.52 1.45 -20.99
N GLU A 11 0.18 2.32 -21.70
CA GLU A 11 1.05 1.95 -22.83
C GLU A 11 2.15 0.98 -22.39
N THR A 12 2.78 1.21 -21.23
CA THR A 12 3.81 0.32 -20.68
C THR A 12 3.24 -1.03 -20.27
N MET A 13 2.03 -1.05 -19.69
CA MET A 13 1.35 -2.30 -19.34
C MET A 13 0.89 -3.08 -20.55
N ASP A 14 0.41 -2.42 -21.60
CA ASP A 14 -0.02 -3.06 -22.84
C ASP A 14 1.19 -3.60 -23.62
N ALA A 15 2.32 -2.86 -23.65
CA ALA A 15 3.59 -3.36 -24.17
C ALA A 15 4.15 -4.54 -23.35
N ALA A 16 4.06 -4.51 -22.01
CA ALA A 16 4.47 -5.63 -21.16
C ALA A 16 3.59 -6.87 -21.37
N LYS A 17 2.28 -6.69 -21.54
CA LYS A 17 1.35 -7.78 -21.93
C LYS A 17 1.67 -8.34 -23.32
N GLU A 18 2.11 -7.49 -24.24
CA GLU A 18 2.50 -7.90 -25.60
C GLU A 18 3.79 -8.72 -25.60
N VAL A 19 4.82 -8.27 -24.88
CA VAL A 19 6.14 -8.92 -24.81
C VAL A 19 6.10 -10.23 -24.00
N LEU A 20 5.39 -10.27 -22.87
CA LEU A 20 5.23 -11.50 -22.08
C LEU A 20 4.24 -12.49 -22.74
N GLY A 21 3.38 -12.00 -23.65
CA GLY A 21 2.20 -12.70 -24.11
C GLY A 21 2.34 -13.60 -25.34
N GLN A 22 3.45 -13.59 -26.08
CA GLN A 22 3.47 -14.29 -27.38
C GLN A 22 3.93 -15.75 -27.34
N MET A 23 4.99 -16.12 -26.61
CA MET A 23 5.48 -17.51 -26.57
C MET A 23 5.07 -18.24 -25.28
N ALA A 24 5.42 -17.72 -24.11
CA ALA A 24 5.09 -18.35 -22.83
C ALA A 24 3.57 -18.45 -22.58
N GLY A 25 2.80 -17.43 -22.97
CA GLY A 25 1.35 -17.45 -22.82
C GLY A 25 0.64 -18.51 -23.68
N LEU A 26 1.23 -18.88 -24.83
CA LEU A 26 0.71 -19.94 -25.69
C LEU A 26 0.99 -21.33 -25.09
N GLU A 27 2.22 -21.56 -24.63
CA GLU A 27 2.62 -22.83 -23.99
C GLU A 27 1.81 -23.10 -22.72
N ILE A 28 1.62 -22.07 -21.89
CA ILE A 28 0.80 -22.18 -20.67
C ILE A 28 -0.65 -22.46 -21.05
N PHE A 29 -1.21 -21.75 -22.03
CA PHE A 29 -2.58 -22.03 -22.48
C PHE A 29 -2.75 -23.46 -22.97
N GLN A 30 -1.83 -23.95 -23.82
CA GLN A 30 -1.85 -25.31 -24.36
C GLN A 30 -1.75 -26.38 -23.26
N ARG A 31 -0.99 -26.11 -22.19
CA ARG A 31 -0.91 -27.00 -21.02
C ARG A 31 -2.27 -27.23 -20.35
N TYR A 32 -3.16 -26.24 -20.35
CA TYR A 32 -4.48 -26.33 -19.72
C TYR A 32 -5.62 -26.57 -20.71
N ALA A 33 -5.40 -26.36 -22.01
CA ALA A 33 -6.34 -26.67 -23.08
C ALA A 33 -6.27 -28.16 -23.49
N THR A 34 -6.32 -29.07 -22.52
CA THR A 34 -6.28 -30.52 -22.77
C THR A 34 -7.69 -31.08 -22.99
N GLY A 35 -7.83 -32.12 -23.81
CA GLY A 35 -9.12 -32.82 -24.06
C GLY A 35 -9.81 -32.49 -25.39
N LYS A 36 -11.16 -32.55 -25.41
CA LYS A 36 -12.04 -32.57 -26.62
C LYS A 36 -11.93 -31.35 -27.56
N SER A 37 -11.17 -30.33 -27.18
CA SER A 37 -11.00 -29.07 -27.91
C SER A 37 -9.70 -28.97 -28.70
N ASN A 38 -8.90 -30.05 -28.79
CA ASN A 38 -7.63 -30.11 -29.55
C ASN A 38 -6.65 -28.96 -29.25
N GLY A 39 -6.59 -28.47 -28.00
CA GLY A 39 -5.69 -27.37 -27.65
C GLY A 39 -6.20 -25.97 -28.02
N CYS A 40 -7.42 -25.83 -28.54
CA CYS A 40 -7.96 -24.54 -28.98
C CYS A 40 -8.72 -23.79 -27.88
N LEU A 41 -9.31 -24.49 -26.92
CA LEU A 41 -10.19 -23.94 -25.87
C LEU A 41 -9.99 -24.67 -24.55
N ILE A 42 -10.27 -23.99 -23.44
CA ILE A 42 -10.33 -24.57 -22.09
C ILE A 42 -11.79 -24.54 -21.63
N THR A 43 -12.33 -25.63 -21.06
CA THR A 43 -13.66 -25.56 -20.45
C THR A 43 -13.58 -24.87 -19.09
N VAL A 44 -14.62 -24.14 -18.68
CA VAL A 44 -14.64 -23.49 -17.36
C VAL A 44 -14.43 -24.50 -16.21
N PRO A 45 -15.02 -25.72 -16.22
CA PRO A 45 -14.71 -26.75 -15.22
C PRO A 45 -13.23 -27.17 -15.21
N ASP A 46 -12.61 -27.38 -16.38
CA ASP A 46 -11.19 -27.76 -16.47
C ASP A 46 -10.28 -26.62 -16.00
N PHE A 47 -10.61 -25.38 -16.36
CA PHE A 47 -9.92 -24.20 -15.85
C PHE A 47 -10.04 -24.09 -14.33
N HIS A 48 -11.25 -24.27 -13.79
CA HIS A 48 -11.50 -24.23 -12.36
C HIS A 48 -10.64 -25.26 -11.61
N GLN A 49 -10.71 -26.53 -12.01
CA GLN A 49 -9.99 -27.59 -11.31
C GLN A 49 -8.47 -27.50 -11.51
N ASN A 50 -8.02 -27.42 -12.77
CA ASN A 50 -6.61 -27.63 -13.10
C ASN A 50 -5.79 -26.35 -12.94
N PHE A 51 -6.34 -25.20 -13.33
CA PHE A 51 -5.64 -23.93 -13.24
C PHE A 51 -5.92 -23.25 -11.90
N ALA A 52 -7.17 -22.86 -11.63
CA ALA A 52 -7.50 -22.05 -10.46
C ALA A 52 -7.24 -22.78 -9.14
N THR A 53 -7.69 -24.03 -8.99
CA THR A 53 -7.50 -24.79 -7.74
C THR A 53 -6.13 -25.46 -7.66
N ASN A 54 -5.78 -26.32 -8.63
CA ASN A 54 -4.57 -27.13 -8.51
C ASN A 54 -3.27 -26.33 -8.68
N SER A 55 -3.24 -25.38 -9.63
CA SER A 55 -2.01 -24.65 -9.97
C SER A 55 -1.88 -23.33 -9.24
N GLN A 56 -2.99 -22.59 -9.05
CA GLN A 56 -3.01 -21.31 -8.33
C GLN A 56 -3.40 -21.45 -6.85
N GLY A 57 -3.87 -22.61 -6.40
CA GLY A 57 -4.22 -22.86 -5.00
C GLY A 57 -5.46 -22.10 -4.51
N LEU A 58 -6.31 -21.61 -5.41
CA LEU A 58 -7.51 -20.86 -5.07
C LEU A 58 -8.56 -21.80 -4.45
N ARG A 59 -9.12 -21.35 -3.32
CA ARG A 59 -10.21 -22.05 -2.61
C ARG A 59 -11.50 -21.33 -2.97
N GLN A 60 -12.12 -21.80 -4.04
CA GLN A 60 -13.38 -21.25 -4.56
C GLN A 60 -14.19 -22.39 -5.16
N ASN A 61 -15.48 -22.17 -5.36
CA ASN A 61 -16.35 -23.09 -6.10
C ASN A 61 -16.43 -22.68 -7.59
N LEU A 62 -17.10 -23.53 -8.39
CA LEU A 62 -17.24 -23.30 -9.82
C LEU A 62 -18.05 -22.03 -10.14
N ALA A 63 -19.07 -21.71 -9.34
CA ALA A 63 -19.89 -20.52 -9.55
C ALA A 63 -19.12 -19.22 -9.26
N GLU A 64 -18.32 -19.21 -8.19
CA GLU A 64 -17.40 -18.12 -7.87
C GLU A 64 -16.37 -17.91 -8.98
N THR A 65 -15.82 -19.01 -9.50
CA THR A 65 -14.89 -18.95 -10.64
C THR A 65 -15.57 -18.34 -11.85
N LEU A 66 -16.77 -18.79 -12.22
CA LEU A 66 -17.51 -18.25 -13.36
C LEU A 66 -17.82 -16.76 -13.19
N ASN A 67 -18.20 -16.31 -11.99
CA ASN A 67 -18.45 -14.90 -11.71
C ASN A 67 -17.18 -14.05 -11.84
N GLN A 68 -16.03 -14.54 -11.37
CA GLN A 68 -14.75 -13.87 -11.58
C GLN A 68 -14.41 -13.78 -13.07
N LEU A 69 -14.57 -14.87 -13.82
CA LEU A 69 -14.34 -14.89 -15.26
C LEU A 69 -15.24 -13.89 -16.01
N ARG A 70 -16.50 -13.77 -15.63
CA ARG A 70 -17.44 -12.77 -16.19
C ARG A 70 -16.99 -11.34 -15.92
N SER A 71 -16.40 -11.07 -14.75
CA SER A 71 -15.86 -9.75 -14.43
C SER A 71 -14.60 -9.39 -15.25
N ILE A 72 -13.90 -10.40 -15.79
CA ILE A 72 -12.69 -10.25 -16.60
C ILE A 72 -13.04 -10.22 -18.10
N ALA A 73 -14.03 -10.99 -18.54
CA ALA A 73 -14.38 -11.16 -19.94
C ALA A 73 -14.92 -9.85 -20.55
N THR A 74 -14.07 -9.17 -21.33
CA THR A 74 -14.42 -7.90 -21.98
C THR A 74 -15.08 -8.08 -23.35
N VAL A 75 -14.73 -9.14 -24.09
CA VAL A 75 -15.17 -9.38 -25.48
C VAL A 75 -15.73 -10.80 -25.69
N ASP A 76 -15.22 -11.80 -24.97
CA ASP A 76 -15.56 -13.21 -25.18
C ASP A 76 -16.77 -13.71 -24.34
N SER A 77 -17.70 -12.82 -23.95
CA SER A 77 -18.82 -13.15 -23.06
C SER A 77 -19.69 -14.31 -23.60
N ASN A 78 -19.93 -14.32 -24.91
CA ASN A 78 -20.76 -15.33 -25.57
C ASN A 78 -20.16 -16.75 -25.50
N LEU A 79 -18.83 -16.86 -25.55
CA LEU A 79 -18.15 -18.16 -25.41
C LEU A 79 -18.06 -18.59 -23.95
N LEU A 80 -17.95 -17.63 -23.03
CA LEU A 80 -18.00 -17.91 -21.60
C LEU A 80 -19.39 -18.42 -21.17
N ASP A 81 -20.47 -17.96 -21.80
CA ASP A 81 -21.83 -18.49 -21.59
C ASP A 81 -21.96 -19.96 -22.06
N LEU A 82 -21.13 -20.38 -23.02
CA LEU A 82 -20.97 -21.78 -23.41
C LEU A 82 -19.98 -22.55 -22.52
N MET A 83 -19.52 -21.95 -21.42
CA MET A 83 -18.52 -22.50 -20.49
C MET A 83 -17.16 -22.76 -21.17
N LEU A 84 -16.77 -21.90 -22.11
CA LEU A 84 -15.51 -22.00 -22.85
C LEU A 84 -14.64 -20.76 -22.65
N ILE A 85 -13.34 -21.00 -22.52
CA ILE A 85 -12.30 -19.99 -22.34
C ILE A 85 -11.37 -20.06 -23.55
N THR A 86 -11.27 -18.93 -24.26
CA THR A 86 -10.37 -18.77 -25.40
C THR A 86 -8.95 -18.46 -24.92
N ARG A 87 -7.98 -18.59 -25.82
CA ARG A 87 -6.61 -18.10 -25.58
C ARG A 87 -6.58 -16.61 -25.24
N ARG A 88 -7.46 -15.82 -25.84
CA ARG A 88 -7.55 -14.37 -25.59
C ARG A 88 -8.02 -14.12 -24.17
N LEU A 89 -9.16 -14.69 -23.79
CA LEU A 89 -9.70 -14.60 -22.43
C LEU A 89 -8.69 -15.12 -21.39
N PHE A 90 -7.97 -16.21 -21.69
CA PHE A 90 -6.93 -16.71 -20.79
C PHE A 90 -5.78 -15.72 -20.56
N LYS A 91 -5.37 -14.96 -21.57
CA LYS A 91 -4.39 -13.88 -21.38
C LYS A 91 -4.94 -12.77 -20.49
N ASP A 92 -6.21 -12.40 -20.69
CA ASP A 92 -6.88 -11.38 -19.87
C ASP A 92 -7.00 -11.85 -18.41
N ILE A 93 -7.25 -13.14 -18.18
CA ILE A 93 -7.23 -13.78 -16.86
C ILE A 93 -5.85 -13.65 -16.22
N LEU A 94 -4.78 -14.05 -16.92
CA LEU A 94 -3.41 -14.00 -16.38
C LEU A 94 -2.95 -12.57 -16.02
N ALA A 95 -3.45 -11.57 -16.74
CA ALA A 95 -3.18 -10.15 -16.49
C ALA A 95 -4.15 -9.50 -15.50
N SER A 96 -5.18 -10.23 -15.04
CA SER A 96 -6.17 -9.72 -14.11
C SER A 96 -5.63 -9.70 -12.68
N LYS A 97 -6.05 -8.70 -11.90
CA LYS A 97 -5.66 -8.56 -10.48
C LYS A 97 -5.93 -9.82 -9.65
N ILE A 98 -6.94 -10.61 -10.04
CA ILE A 98 -7.37 -11.83 -9.34
C ILE A 98 -6.30 -12.93 -9.46
N TYR A 99 -5.62 -13.02 -10.60
CA TYR A 99 -4.66 -14.10 -10.89
C TYR A 99 -3.21 -13.62 -11.04
N THR A 100 -2.94 -12.31 -11.11
CA THR A 100 -1.57 -11.75 -11.16
C THR A 100 -0.98 -11.46 -9.77
N LEU A 101 -1.82 -11.12 -8.78
CA LEU A 101 -1.31 -10.74 -7.46
C LEU A 101 -1.19 -11.99 -6.57
N PRO A 102 -0.02 -12.27 -5.96
CA PRO A 102 0.09 -13.29 -4.90
C PRO A 102 -0.72 -12.92 -3.65
N LEU A 103 -1.23 -11.70 -3.60
CA LEU A 103 -2.11 -11.18 -2.57
C LEU A 103 -3.53 -11.67 -2.87
N ARG A 104 -3.88 -12.79 -2.26
CA ARG A 104 -5.26 -13.21 -2.01
C ARG A 104 -6.08 -12.00 -1.56
N THR A 105 -6.90 -11.44 -2.43
CA THR A 105 -7.69 -10.24 -2.13
C THR A 105 -8.69 -10.48 -0.99
N ASP A 106 -9.04 -11.73 -0.71
CA ASP A 106 -9.82 -12.13 0.46
C ASP A 106 -9.04 -12.01 1.79
N GLN A 107 -7.70 -11.89 1.76
CA GLN A 107 -6.86 -11.56 2.93
C GLN A 107 -6.70 -10.05 3.15
N LEU A 108 -7.13 -9.20 2.21
CA LEU A 108 -7.03 -7.74 2.33
C LEU A 108 -8.17 -7.12 3.12
N GLU A 109 -9.32 -7.81 3.24
CA GLU A 109 -10.31 -7.42 4.24
C GLU A 109 -9.69 -7.66 5.61
N LEU A 110 -9.80 -6.66 6.49
CA LEU A 110 -9.25 -6.66 7.83
C LEU A 110 -9.87 -7.81 8.65
N ARG A 111 -9.33 -9.02 8.52
CA ARG A 111 -9.82 -10.23 9.21
C ARG A 111 -9.42 -10.27 10.68
N GLN A 112 -8.51 -9.40 11.09
CA GLN A 112 -8.07 -9.34 12.48
C GLN A 112 -9.01 -8.44 13.28
N PRO A 113 -9.58 -8.92 14.40
CA PRO A 113 -10.35 -8.08 15.29
C PRO A 113 -9.45 -6.96 15.83
N LEU A 114 -9.92 -5.72 15.73
CA LEU A 114 -9.19 -4.50 16.13
C LEU A 114 -9.57 -3.99 17.52
N SER A 115 -10.12 -4.88 18.33
CA SER A 115 -10.57 -4.61 19.69
C SER A 115 -9.62 -5.16 20.77
N GLN A 116 -8.51 -5.79 20.37
CA GLN A 116 -7.51 -6.30 21.30
C GLN A 116 -6.61 -5.16 21.82
N PRO A 117 -5.83 -5.38 22.88
CA PRO A 117 -4.83 -4.41 23.33
C PRO A 117 -3.81 -4.08 22.23
N MET A 118 -3.25 -2.87 22.26
CA MET A 118 -2.28 -2.39 21.25
C MET A 118 -1.04 -3.30 21.14
N THR A 119 -0.68 -4.01 22.21
CA THR A 119 0.43 -4.98 22.28
C THR A 119 0.26 -6.20 21.39
N ASP A 120 -0.95 -6.46 20.90
CA ASP A 120 -1.27 -7.65 20.09
C ASP A 120 -1.13 -7.36 18.58
N TYR A 121 -0.73 -6.14 18.21
CA TYR A 121 -0.62 -5.70 16.83
C TYR A 121 0.83 -5.37 16.45
N PHE A 122 1.22 -5.77 15.25
CA PHE A 122 2.37 -5.16 14.59
C PHE A 122 1.99 -3.77 14.09
N ILE A 123 2.74 -2.76 14.53
CA ILE A 123 2.51 -1.37 14.16
C ILE A 123 3.54 -0.96 13.11
N SER A 124 3.10 -0.38 12.00
CA SER A 124 4.00 0.21 11.01
C SER A 124 4.68 1.44 11.61
N THR A 125 6.00 1.39 11.76
CA THR A 125 6.79 2.43 12.43
C THR A 125 7.85 3.02 11.49
N SER A 126 8.23 4.27 11.72
CA SER A 126 9.30 4.95 10.99
C SER A 126 10.31 5.53 11.97
N HIS A 127 11.56 5.10 11.83
CA HIS A 127 12.70 5.62 12.59
C HIS A 127 13.26 6.89 11.95
N ASN A 128 13.69 7.87 12.75
CA ASN A 128 14.18 9.19 12.33
C ASN A 128 13.38 9.77 11.17
N THR A 129 12.05 9.85 11.36
CA THR A 129 11.09 10.07 10.27
C THR A 129 11.37 11.35 9.49
N TYR A 130 11.99 12.35 10.10
CA TYR A 130 12.31 13.62 9.48
C TYR A 130 13.42 13.54 8.41
N LEU A 131 14.27 12.51 8.40
CA LEU A 131 15.38 12.39 7.46
C LEU A 131 14.93 11.86 6.09
N MET A 132 15.30 12.57 5.04
CA MET A 132 15.03 12.17 3.65
C MET A 132 16.16 11.30 3.05
N GLU A 133 17.35 11.35 3.66
CA GLU A 133 18.59 10.76 3.12
C GLU A 133 19.39 10.09 4.25
N ASP A 134 20.71 10.32 4.32
CA ASP A 134 21.60 9.66 5.28
C ASP A 134 21.52 10.26 6.71
N GLN A 135 22.05 9.51 7.67
CA GLN A 135 22.00 9.84 9.10
C GLN A 135 22.98 10.94 9.53
N LEU A 136 23.99 11.30 8.73
CA LEU A 136 25.07 12.20 9.16
C LEU A 136 24.98 13.60 8.54
N LYS A 137 24.54 13.70 7.29
CA LYS A 137 24.48 14.93 6.50
C LYS A 137 23.17 15.08 5.73
N GLY A 138 22.25 14.14 5.87
CA GLY A 138 20.99 14.13 5.16
C GLY A 138 20.09 15.34 5.46
N ARG A 139 19.25 15.66 4.49
CA ARG A 139 18.23 16.71 4.64
C ARG A 139 17.07 16.22 5.51
N SER A 140 16.70 17.03 6.49
CA SER A 140 15.46 16.91 7.24
C SER A 140 14.33 17.67 6.54
N ASP A 141 13.14 17.07 6.41
CA ASP A 141 11.99 17.70 5.75
C ASP A 141 10.63 17.25 6.34
N CYS A 142 9.65 18.16 6.36
CA CYS A 142 8.27 17.82 6.72
C CYS A 142 7.65 16.82 5.72
N LEU A 143 8.09 16.84 4.45
CA LEU A 143 7.65 15.91 3.42
C LEU A 143 7.86 14.43 3.83
N ALA A 144 8.89 14.14 4.63
CA ALA A 144 9.17 12.79 5.10
C ALA A 144 8.01 12.23 5.95
N TYR A 145 7.44 13.04 6.85
CA TYR A 145 6.24 12.71 7.61
C TYR A 145 5.02 12.52 6.72
N GLU A 146 4.82 13.40 5.72
CA GLU A 146 3.72 13.24 4.76
C GLU A 146 3.80 11.90 4.02
N ILE A 147 4.98 11.53 3.54
CA ILE A 147 5.21 10.27 2.81
C ILE A 147 4.96 9.07 3.74
N ALA A 148 5.49 9.10 4.96
CA ALA A 148 5.31 8.02 5.93
C ALA A 148 3.82 7.81 6.25
N LEU A 149 3.10 8.88 6.55
CA LEU A 149 1.67 8.82 6.90
C LEU A 149 0.80 8.37 5.72
N LYS A 150 1.10 8.82 4.48
CA LYS A 150 0.43 8.33 3.26
C LYS A 150 0.70 6.86 2.95
N LYS A 151 1.79 6.30 3.47
CA LYS A 151 2.14 4.87 3.39
C LYS A 151 1.65 4.06 4.59
N ASN A 152 0.65 4.55 5.32
CA ASN A 152 0.06 3.89 6.49
C ASN A 152 1.00 3.70 7.71
N CYS A 153 2.09 4.47 7.80
CA CYS A 153 2.89 4.50 9.02
C CYS A 153 2.04 5.03 10.20
N ARG A 154 2.08 4.33 11.35
CA ARG A 154 1.31 4.60 12.57
C ARG A 154 2.18 4.91 13.80
N CYS A 155 3.49 4.96 13.65
CA CYS A 155 4.40 5.52 14.65
C CYS A 155 5.50 6.32 13.96
N VAL A 156 5.61 7.61 14.29
CA VAL A 156 6.63 8.51 13.72
C VAL A 156 7.49 9.08 14.84
N GLU A 157 8.76 9.29 14.53
CA GLU A 157 9.77 9.73 15.47
C GLU A 157 10.14 11.20 15.26
N LEU A 158 10.28 11.92 16.37
CA LEU A 158 10.62 13.34 16.41
C LEU A 158 11.78 13.55 17.40
N ASP A 159 12.95 13.90 16.87
CA ASP A 159 14.14 14.21 17.68
C ASP A 159 14.17 15.71 17.94
N ILE A 160 13.67 16.12 19.10
CA ILE A 160 13.35 17.51 19.39
C ILE A 160 14.49 18.13 20.19
N HIS A 161 15.08 19.18 19.65
CA HIS A 161 16.18 19.91 20.25
C HIS A 161 15.83 21.39 20.45
N ASN A 162 16.56 22.03 21.35
CA ASN A 162 16.50 23.47 21.52
C ASN A 162 16.80 24.19 20.20
N GLY A 163 15.90 25.08 19.78
CA GLY A 163 16.11 25.95 18.63
C GLY A 163 16.27 27.42 18.99
N PRO A 164 16.56 28.26 17.98
CA PRO A 164 16.75 29.69 18.17
C PRO A 164 15.44 30.37 18.60
N ASN A 165 15.55 31.49 19.30
CA ASN A 165 14.41 32.33 19.74
C ASN A 165 13.36 31.59 20.59
N GLY A 166 13.76 30.50 21.26
CA GLY A 166 12.85 29.69 22.08
C GLY A 166 11.92 28.76 21.27
N ASP A 167 12.10 28.65 19.96
CA ASP A 167 11.30 27.77 19.11
C ASP A 167 11.97 26.39 18.96
N PRO A 168 11.33 25.28 19.38
CA PRO A 168 11.88 23.93 19.24
C PRO A 168 12.08 23.53 17.78
N ILE A 169 13.13 22.76 17.53
CA ILE A 169 13.50 22.24 16.21
C ILE A 169 13.59 20.72 16.22
N ILE A 170 13.54 20.11 15.04
CA ILE A 170 13.80 18.69 14.83
C ILE A 170 15.05 18.51 13.99
N THR A 171 15.96 17.64 14.44
CA THR A 171 17.25 17.35 13.82
C THR A 171 17.90 16.13 14.47
N HIS A 172 18.86 15.50 13.79
CA HIS A 172 19.64 14.44 14.40
C HIS A 172 20.82 15.05 15.19
N GLY A 173 20.74 15.01 16.52
CA GLY A 173 21.72 15.61 17.43
C GLY A 173 23.16 15.18 17.15
N GLY A 174 24.13 16.10 17.28
CA GLY A 174 25.55 15.80 17.07
C GLY A 174 25.97 15.55 15.62
N THR A 175 25.09 15.79 14.64
CA THR A 175 25.36 15.59 13.21
C THR A 175 25.29 16.90 12.40
N MET A 176 25.50 16.80 11.08
CA MET A 176 25.39 17.91 10.13
C MET A 176 24.05 17.91 9.37
N THR A 177 23.07 17.14 9.81
CA THR A 177 21.74 17.10 9.20
C THR A 177 21.06 18.48 9.27
N SER A 178 20.18 18.78 8.31
CA SER A 178 19.43 20.03 8.35
C SER A 178 18.37 20.02 9.45
N ARG A 179 17.83 21.20 9.78
CA ARG A 179 16.89 21.41 10.87
C ARG A 179 15.54 21.86 10.33
N ILE A 180 14.46 21.40 10.94
CA ILE A 180 13.09 21.85 10.63
C ILE A 180 12.38 22.29 11.91
N ARG A 181 11.40 23.17 11.81
CA ARG A 181 10.66 23.66 12.99
C ARG A 181 9.70 22.58 13.49
N PHE A 182 9.67 22.38 14.81
CA PHE A 182 8.73 21.45 15.44
C PHE A 182 7.27 21.78 15.09
N GLU A 183 6.89 23.06 15.14
CA GLU A 183 5.52 23.49 14.81
C GLU A 183 5.09 23.09 13.39
N ASP A 184 6.00 23.14 12.42
CA ASP A 184 5.69 22.84 11.02
C ASP A 184 5.54 21.32 10.80
N VAL A 185 6.29 20.51 11.56
CA VAL A 185 6.08 19.06 11.63
C VAL A 185 4.73 18.72 12.24
N ILE A 186 4.35 19.33 13.37
CA ILE A 186 3.04 19.09 14.01
C ILE A 186 1.88 19.49 13.08
N LYS A 187 1.98 20.60 12.36
CA LYS A 187 0.98 20.99 11.33
C LYS A 187 0.89 19.96 10.21
N THR A 188 2.03 19.42 9.78
CA THR A 188 2.08 18.38 8.73
C THR A 188 1.42 17.09 9.21
N ILE A 189 1.74 16.65 10.43
CA ILE A 189 1.12 15.48 11.07
C ILE A 189 -0.39 15.67 11.16
N LYS A 190 -0.87 16.82 11.68
CA LYS A 190 -2.31 17.13 11.73
C LYS A 190 -3.00 16.97 10.37
N ARG A 191 -2.34 17.37 9.28
CA ARG A 191 -2.90 17.32 7.92
C ARG A 191 -3.00 15.89 7.37
N PHE A 192 -2.10 14.99 7.75
CA PHE A 192 -1.97 13.67 7.09
C PHE A 192 -2.18 12.46 8.00
N ALA A 193 -2.23 12.65 9.32
CA ALA A 193 -2.28 11.56 10.30
C ALA A 193 -3.34 10.50 9.96
N PHE A 194 -4.51 10.94 9.47
CA PHE A 194 -5.65 10.07 9.22
C PHE A 194 -6.10 10.02 7.75
N VAL A 195 -5.24 10.39 6.80
CA VAL A 195 -5.58 10.36 5.36
C VAL A 195 -5.61 8.93 4.81
N ALA A 196 -4.72 8.04 5.30
CA ALA A 196 -4.60 6.66 4.83
C ALA A 196 -5.22 5.61 5.78
N SER A 197 -5.41 5.96 7.06
CA SER A 197 -5.91 5.06 8.11
C SER A 197 -6.57 5.86 9.23
N GLU A 198 -7.67 5.34 9.78
CA GLU A 198 -8.41 5.92 10.90
C GLU A 198 -7.85 5.50 12.27
N TYR A 199 -6.92 4.54 12.29
CA TYR A 199 -6.33 4.00 13.51
C TYR A 199 -5.35 4.97 14.17
N PRO A 200 -5.09 4.81 15.49
CA PRO A 200 -4.24 5.70 16.25
C PRO A 200 -2.86 5.93 15.64
N LEU A 201 -2.34 7.14 15.83
CA LEU A 201 -0.97 7.53 15.47
C LEU A 201 -0.16 7.72 16.76
N ILE A 202 0.99 7.08 16.84
CA ILE A 202 1.94 7.25 17.94
C ILE A 202 2.99 8.29 17.54
N LEU A 203 3.26 9.25 18.43
CA LEU A 203 4.37 10.18 18.32
C LEU A 203 5.45 9.77 19.33
N SER A 204 6.59 9.32 18.82
CA SER A 204 7.76 8.96 19.63
C SER A 204 8.65 10.21 19.77
N PHE A 205 8.73 10.77 20.98
CA PHE A 205 9.52 11.97 21.23
C PHE A 205 10.89 11.65 21.83
N GLU A 206 11.96 12.01 21.12
CA GLU A 206 13.31 12.08 21.70
C GLU A 206 13.58 13.53 22.12
N ASN A 207 13.35 13.83 23.40
CA ASN A 207 13.29 15.20 23.92
C ASN A 207 14.63 15.66 24.52
N HIS A 208 15.26 16.64 23.86
CA HIS A 208 16.49 17.33 24.30
C HIS A 208 16.27 18.82 24.57
N CYS A 209 15.02 19.25 24.76
CA CYS A 209 14.68 20.65 25.00
C CYS A 209 14.87 21.06 26.47
N SER A 210 15.15 22.34 26.69
CA SER A 210 15.06 22.97 28.01
C SER A 210 13.60 23.02 28.47
N LEU A 211 13.37 23.20 29.78
CA LEU A 211 12.00 23.27 30.32
C LEU A 211 11.15 24.36 29.65
N GLU A 212 11.73 25.53 29.36
CA GLU A 212 11.03 26.62 28.66
C GLU A 212 10.59 26.22 27.24
N GLN A 213 11.45 25.49 26.50
CA GLN A 213 11.09 24.99 25.17
C GLN A 213 10.14 23.78 25.24
N GLN A 214 10.17 22.98 26.31
CA GLN A 214 9.16 21.95 26.55
C GLN A 214 7.77 22.55 26.80
N ASP A 215 7.67 23.67 27.53
CA ASP A 215 6.42 24.42 27.67
C ASP A 215 5.93 24.92 26.30
N LYS A 216 6.85 25.39 25.45
CA LYS A 216 6.54 25.77 24.07
C LYS A 216 6.05 24.59 23.23
N MET A 217 6.67 23.41 23.36
CA MET A 217 6.21 22.18 22.70
C MET A 217 4.79 21.84 23.12
N ALA A 218 4.49 21.84 24.43
CA ALA A 218 3.16 21.57 24.95
C ALA A 218 2.11 22.57 24.43
N GLN A 219 2.46 23.85 24.33
CA GLN A 219 1.60 24.86 23.71
C GLN A 219 1.33 24.58 22.24
N ILE A 220 2.35 24.18 21.47
CA ILE A 220 2.23 23.84 20.05
C ILE A 220 1.32 22.61 19.86
N LEU A 221 1.55 21.55 20.63
CA LEU A 221 0.73 20.34 20.62
C LEU A 221 -0.72 20.66 20.98
N THR A 222 -0.92 21.41 22.06
CA THR A 222 -2.25 21.88 22.49
C THR A 222 -2.94 22.71 21.39
N LYS A 223 -2.23 23.66 20.79
CA LYS A 223 -2.78 24.55 19.75
C LYS A 223 -3.22 23.78 18.51
N HIS A 224 -2.46 22.78 18.08
CA HIS A 224 -2.69 22.11 16.80
C HIS A 224 -3.46 20.80 16.93
N LEU A 225 -3.24 20.03 18.01
CA LEU A 225 -3.76 18.67 18.16
C LEU A 225 -4.87 18.54 19.23
N LYS A 226 -5.05 19.51 20.14
CA LYS A 226 -6.15 19.44 21.13
C LYS A 226 -7.52 19.56 20.46
N GLY A 227 -8.46 18.70 20.85
CA GLY A 227 -9.82 18.68 20.31
C GLY A 227 -9.95 18.00 18.95
N THR A 228 -8.85 17.53 18.36
CA THR A 228 -8.92 16.57 17.26
C THR A 228 -9.54 15.30 17.83
N LYS A 229 -10.71 14.87 17.31
CA LYS A 229 -11.42 13.64 17.72
C LYS A 229 -10.64 12.34 17.45
N GLN A 230 -9.32 12.39 17.34
CA GLN A 230 -8.52 11.37 16.68
C GLN A 230 -7.34 10.98 17.55
N ASN A 231 -7.21 9.66 17.71
CA ASN A 231 -6.37 8.94 18.65
C ASN A 231 -4.86 9.17 18.39
N ILE A 232 -4.34 10.34 18.74
CA ILE A 232 -2.90 10.56 18.78
C ILE A 232 -2.42 10.18 20.18
N ILE A 233 -1.49 9.22 20.25
CA ILE A 233 -0.86 8.76 21.49
C ILE A 233 0.54 9.36 21.52
N GLU A 234 0.84 10.08 22.58
CA GLU A 234 2.16 10.65 22.85
C GLU A 234 2.89 9.68 23.80
N THR A 235 4.11 9.26 23.44
CA THR A 235 4.93 8.35 24.25
C THR A 235 6.34 8.88 24.42
#